data_AF-R5E456-F1
#
_entry.id   AF-R5E456-F1
#
_cell.length_a   1.000
_cell.length_b   1.000
_cell.length_c   1.000
_cell.angle_alpha   90.00
_cell.angle_beta   90.00
_cell.angle_gamma   90.00
#
_symmetry.space_group_name_H-M   'P 1'
#
loop_
_entity.id
_entity.type
_entity.pdbx_description
1 polymer ?
#
loop_
_entity_poly.entity_id
_entity_poly.type
_entity_poly.pdbx_seq_one_letter_code
_entity_poly.pdbx_strand_id
1 'polypeptide(L)' 'MHAKEGDVIVLAGKGHEDYQEIKGKKYHMDERDLIREVLEEEDVSQICGYNNRYFA' A
#
# COMPACT_ATOMS: atom_id res chain seq x y z
N MET A 1 -5.12 -8.22 -16.44
CA MET A 1 -4.22 -9.15 -15.72
C MET A 1 -4.05 -8.57 -14.32
N HIS A 2 -4.25 -9.38 -13.28
CA HIS A 2 -4.13 -8.96 -11.88
C HIS A 2 -3.08 -9.84 -11.19
N ALA A 3 -2.51 -9.32 -10.09
CA ALA A 3 -1.65 -10.10 -9.21
C ALA A 3 -2.43 -11.30 -8.64
N LYS A 4 -1.73 -12.41 -8.44
CA LYS A 4 -2.26 -13.64 -7.85
C LYS A 4 -1.58 -13.93 -6.52
N GLU A 5 -2.11 -14.91 -5.80
CA GLU A 5 -1.44 -15.46 -4.62
C GLU A 5 0.00 -15.89 -4.97
N GLY A 6 0.96 -15.46 -4.15
CA GLY A 6 2.38 -15.72 -4.34
C GLY A 6 3.14 -14.69 -5.18
N ASP A 7 2.44 -13.77 -5.85
CA ASP A 7 3.10 -12.67 -6.57
C ASP A 7 3.62 -11.60 -5.60
N VAL A 8 4.71 -10.93 -5.98
CA VAL A 8 5.27 -9.80 -5.25
C VAL A 8 4.92 -8.52 -5.97
N ILE A 9 4.24 -7.60 -5.27
CA ILE A 9 3.97 -6.25 -5.75
C ILE A 9 4.99 -5.30 -5.14
N VAL A 10 5.66 -4.51 -5.98
CA VAL A 10 6.61 -3.48 -5.56
C VAL A 10 6.01 -2.11 -5.85
N LEU A 11 5.92 -1.27 -4.83
CA LEU A 11 5.63 0.16 -4.98
C LEU A 11 6.96 0.90 -5.11
N ALA A 12 7.10 1.76 -6.12
CA ALA A 12 8.34 2.47 -6.42
C ALA A 12 8.07 3.88 -6.95
N GLY A 13 8.99 4.81 -6.66
CA GLY A 13 9.00 6.16 -7.23
C GLY A 13 8.89 7.28 -6.20
N LYS A 14 8.02 7.12 -5.19
CA LYS A 14 7.74 8.15 -4.18
C LYS A 14 8.83 8.28 -3.10
N GLY A 15 9.54 7.19 -2.80
CA GLY A 15 10.60 7.19 -1.80
C GLY A 15 10.06 7.40 -0.39
N HIS A 16 10.62 8.35 0.35
CA HIS A 16 10.22 8.69 1.73
C HIS A 16 9.24 9.88 1.79
N GLU A 17 8.70 10.32 0.66
CA GLU A 17 7.76 11.43 0.62
C GLU A 17 6.39 10.99 1.17
N ASP A 18 5.70 11.86 1.90
CA ASP A 18 4.39 11.66 2.54
C ASP A 18 3.24 12.44 1.87
N TYR A 19 3.52 13.02 0.70
CA TYR A 19 2.55 13.75 -0.11
C TYR A 19 2.60 13.33 -1.59
N GLN A 20 1.46 13.42 -2.27
CA GLN A 20 1.40 13.38 -3.73
C GLN A 20 1.28 14.80 -4.26
N GLU A 21 2.16 15.19 -5.18
CA GLU A 21 2.00 16.45 -5.91
C GLU A 21 1.14 16.23 -7.16
N ILE A 22 0.09 17.04 -7.30
CA ILE A 22 -0.79 17.06 -8.46
C ILE A 22 -0.97 18.51 -8.88
N LYS A 23 -0.50 18.86 -10.09
CA LYS A 23 -0.57 20.22 -10.66
C LYS A 23 -0.04 21.31 -9.71
N GLY A 24 1.10 21.06 -9.05
CA GLY A 24 1.74 22.01 -8.14
C GLY A 24 1.11 22.11 -6.74
N LYS A 25 0.07 21.31 -6.44
CA LYS A 25 -0.50 21.22 -5.10
C LYS A 25 -0.11 19.89 -4.46
N LYS A 26 0.36 19.95 -3.21
CA LYS A 26 0.67 18.78 -2.38
C LYS A 26 -0.59 18.31 -1.65
N TYR A 27 -0.88 17.03 -1.77
CA TYR A 27 -1.96 16.33 -1.08
C TYR A 27 -1.33 15.28 -0.17
N HIS A 28 -1.83 15.15 1.06
CA HIS A 28 -1.34 14.10 1.94
C HIS A 28 -1.64 12.73 1.33
N MET A 29 -0.60 11.90 1.22
CA MET A 29 -0.67 10.53 0.72
C MET A 29 0.63 9.84 1.10
N ASP A 30 0.57 8.96 2.10
CA ASP A 30 1.66 8.03 2.47
C ASP A 30 1.27 6.63 2.03
N GLU A 31 2.14 5.98 1.23
CA GLU A 31 1.89 4.63 0.72
C GLU A 31 1.79 3.60 1.85
N ARG A 32 2.50 3.80 2.96
CA ARG A 32 2.51 2.86 4.09
C ARG A 32 1.17 2.89 4.81
N ASP A 33 0.61 4.08 4.99
CA ASP A 33 -0.70 4.25 5.61
C ASP A 33 -1.81 3.73 4.69
N LEU A 34 -1.75 4.04 3.40
CA LEU A 34 -2.72 3.53 2.42
C LEU A 34 -2.71 1.99 2.34
N ILE A 35 -1.53 1.35 2.35
CA ILE A 35 -1.45 -0.10 2.36
C ILE A 35 -1.96 -0.68 3.69
N ARG A 36 -1.72 -0.02 4.82
CA ARG A 36 -2.30 -0.42 6.10
C ARG A 36 -3.83 -0.37 6.07
N GLU A 37 -4.41 0.73 5.59
CA GLU A 37 -5.86 0.89 5.46
C GLU A 37 -6.47 -0.21 4.58
N VAL A 38 -5.86 -0.48 3.42
CA VAL A 38 -6.32 -1.55 2.51
C VAL A 38 -6.25 -2.94 3.17
N LEU A 39 -5.27 -3.18 4.05
CA LEU A 39 -5.15 -4.45 4.78
C LEU A 39 -6.10 -4.55 5.98
N GLU A 40 -6.55 -3.42 6.53
CA GLU A 40 -7.48 -3.34 7.65
C GLU A 40 -8.96 -3.38 7.21
N GLU A 41 -9.30 -2.96 5.99
CA GLU A 41 -10.65 -3.11 5.44
C GLU A 41 -10.98 -4.60 5.21
N GLU A 42 -12.07 -5.07 5.85
CA GLU A 42 -12.35 -6.49 6.20
C GLU A 42 -12.57 -7.50 5.04
N ASP A 43 -12.35 -7.16 3.77
CA ASP A 43 -12.49 -8.09 2.63
C ASP A 43 -11.16 -8.68 2.11
N VAL A 44 -10.07 -8.49 2.87
CA VAL A 44 -8.70 -8.88 2.48
C VAL A 44 -8.16 -10.14 3.18
N SER A 45 -9.03 -10.91 3.84
CA SER A 45 -8.69 -12.21 4.46
C SER A 45 -8.00 -13.22 3.52
N GLN A 46 -8.05 -12.96 2.20
CA GLN A 46 -7.50 -13.79 1.13
C GLN A 46 -6.21 -13.24 0.47
N ILE A 47 -5.76 -12.01 0.78
CA ILE A 47 -4.69 -11.34 0.01
C ILE A 47 -3.30 -11.75 0.46
N CYS A 48 -3.03 -11.61 1.76
CA CYS A 48 -1.82 -12.12 2.37
C CYS A 48 -2.26 -12.88 3.60
N GLY A 49 -2.03 -14.19 3.66
CA GLY A 49 -2.39 -15.00 4.83
C GLY A 49 -2.04 -14.23 6.11
N TYR A 50 -3.09 -13.87 6.87
CA TYR A 50 -3.12 -12.85 7.92
C TYR A 50 -2.03 -13.09 8.97
N ASN A 51 -0.81 -12.65 8.68
CA ASN A 51 0.40 -12.70 9.51
C ASN A 51 1.49 -11.84 8.86
N ASN A 52 1.15 -10.61 8.47
CA ASN A 52 2.11 -9.70 7.88
C ASN A 52 2.97 -9.06 8.99
N ARG A 53 4.07 -9.74 9.35
CA ARG A 53 5.05 -9.31 10.37
C ARG A 53 5.93 -8.12 9.93
N TYR A 54 5.70 -7.54 8.75
CA TYR A 54 6.59 -6.54 8.14
C TYR A 54 6.09 -5.09 8.25
N PHE A 55 4.94 -4.86 8.88
CA PHE A 55 4.41 -3.51 9.17
C PHE A 55 4.53 -3.12 10.65
N ALA A 56 5.53 -3.67 11.36
CA ALA A 56 5.92 -3.20 12.69
C ALA A 56 6.59 -1.81 12.62
#